data_AF-A0A6G7VK15-F1
#
_entry.id   AF-A0A6G7VK15-F1
#
_cell.length_a   1.000
_cell.length_b   1.000
_cell.length_c   1.000
_cell.angle_alpha   90.00
_cell.angle_beta   90.00
_cell.angle_gamma   90.00
#
_symmetry.space_group_name_H-M   'P 1'
#
loop_
_entity.id
_entity.type
_entity.pdbx_description
1 polymer ?
#
loop_
_entity_poly.entity_id
_entity_poly.type
_entity_poly.pdbx_seq_one_letter_code
_entity_poly.pdbx_strand_id
1 'polypeptide(L)'
;MPFPDIDPIAFQFSVFGFTLALRWYALAYIVGIIAGWRVAAMVTRRDALWGGPSPITPKHLEDFVTWAILGIILGGRLGYVLFYQPGYFLSNPADILRVWDGGMSFHGGFIGMGVAIVAFAMRSGIPILSLADIIGLVAPIGLLLGRVANFVNAELWGRPTDMPWGVAFPGARAQTCPDFWPLAPGEPCLRHPSQLYEAGLEGIVLFGALLLAVWGFKALRRPGLVTGMFFIGYGLARTFVEFFRQGDAQYVSVGNPFGQVIRFGDSAWAGLSMGQILSLPMIALGIAFVLWSRRNA
;
A
#
# COMPACT_ATOMS: atom_id res chain seq x y z
N MET A 1 -2.83 25.71 -3.37
CA MET A 1 -3.06 25.58 -4.82
C MET A 1 -4.36 24.82 -5.09
N PRO A 2 -5.10 25.12 -6.18
CA PRO A 2 -6.26 24.32 -6.57
C PRO A 2 -5.83 22.89 -6.96
N PHE A 3 -6.71 21.91 -6.72
CA PHE A 3 -6.49 20.57 -7.25
C PHE A 3 -6.55 20.61 -8.80
N PRO A 4 -5.65 19.92 -9.51
CA PRO A 4 -5.67 19.94 -10.97
C PRO A 4 -6.92 19.27 -11.52
N ASP A 5 -7.42 19.75 -12.66
CA ASP A 5 -8.59 19.16 -13.33
C ASP A 5 -8.19 17.84 -14.01
N ILE A 6 -8.27 16.74 -13.27
CA ILE A 6 -7.90 15.40 -13.72
C ILE A 6 -9.12 14.50 -13.62
N ASP A 7 -9.56 13.97 -14.76
CA ASP A 7 -10.60 12.94 -14.79
C ASP A 7 -10.05 11.62 -14.22
N PRO A 8 -10.69 11.00 -13.22
CA PRO A 8 -10.29 9.68 -12.72
C PRO A 8 -10.42 8.56 -13.78
N ILE A 9 -11.20 8.78 -14.84
CA ILE A 9 -11.28 7.91 -16.02
C ILE A 9 -10.18 8.30 -17.00
N ALA A 10 -9.27 7.38 -17.27
CA ALA A 10 -8.20 7.58 -18.24
C ALA A 10 -8.73 7.41 -19.68
N PHE A 11 -9.54 6.38 -19.91
CA PHE A 11 -10.15 6.09 -21.21
C PHE A 11 -11.56 5.55 -21.01
N GLN A 12 -12.49 5.93 -21.89
CA GLN A 12 -13.82 5.33 -21.94
C GLN A 12 -14.19 4.96 -23.36
N PHE A 13 -14.83 3.81 -23.53
CA PHE A 13 -15.34 3.37 -24.82
C PHE A 13 -16.68 2.68 -24.66
N SER A 14 -17.59 2.94 -25.60
CA SER A 14 -18.91 2.32 -25.64
C SER A 14 -18.90 1.17 -26.64
N VAL A 15 -19.19 -0.04 -26.16
CA VAL A 15 -19.21 -1.28 -26.95
C VAL A 15 -20.54 -2.00 -26.68
N PHE A 16 -21.31 -2.27 -27.74
CA PHE A 16 -22.62 -2.94 -27.66
C PHE A 16 -23.60 -2.34 -26.62
N GLY A 17 -23.60 -1.02 -26.45
CA GLY A 17 -24.46 -0.32 -25.49
C GLY A 17 -23.92 -0.30 -24.05
N PHE A 18 -22.76 -0.89 -23.78
CA PHE A 18 -22.06 -0.82 -22.49
C PHE A 18 -20.88 0.14 -22.57
N THR A 19 -20.76 1.04 -21.58
CA THR A 19 -19.59 1.92 -21.45
C THR A 19 -18.55 1.27 -20.56
N LEU A 20 -17.40 0.90 -21.13
CA LEU A 20 -16.25 0.46 -20.37
C LEU A 20 -15.36 1.67 -20.08
N ALA A 21 -15.19 1.99 -18.80
CA ALA A 21 -14.32 3.07 -18.33
C ALA A 21 -13.07 2.48 -17.66
N LEU A 22 -11.90 2.72 -18.25
CA LEU A 22 -10.61 2.37 -17.70
C LEU A 22 -10.09 3.52 -16.83
N ARG A 23 -10.00 3.28 -15.52
CA ARG A 23 -9.55 4.28 -14.53
C ARG A 23 -8.04 4.28 -14.39
N TRP A 24 -7.48 5.42 -13.97
CA TRP A 24 -6.05 5.54 -13.64
C TRP A 24 -5.58 4.52 -12.61
N TYR A 25 -6.44 4.16 -11.66
CA TYR A 25 -6.18 3.13 -10.66
C TYR A 25 -5.90 1.75 -11.27
N ALA A 26 -6.67 1.35 -12.29
CA ALA A 26 -6.47 0.08 -12.98
C ALA A 26 -5.15 0.10 -13.77
N LEU A 27 -4.85 1.22 -14.43
CA LEU A 27 -3.57 1.42 -15.14
C LEU A 27 -2.39 1.36 -14.17
N ALA A 28 -2.48 2.00 -13.00
CA ALA A 28 -1.46 1.96 -11.97
C ALA A 28 -1.14 0.53 -11.53
N TYR A 29 -2.16 -0.32 -11.34
CA TYR A 29 -1.96 -1.73 -11.03
C TYR A 29 -1.30 -2.50 -12.17
N ILE A 30 -1.77 -2.34 -13.41
CA ILE A 30 -1.20 -3.04 -14.57
C ILE A 30 0.27 -2.65 -14.76
N VAL A 31 0.57 -1.35 -14.75
CA VAL A 31 1.94 -0.84 -14.89
C VAL A 31 2.80 -1.29 -13.71
N GLY A 32 2.26 -1.27 -12.49
CA GLY A 32 2.96 -1.73 -11.29
C GLY A 32 3.33 -3.21 -11.34
N ILE A 33 2.41 -4.08 -11.78
CA ILE A 33 2.68 -5.51 -11.96
C ILE A 33 3.75 -5.73 -13.03
N ILE A 34 3.64 -5.07 -14.19
CA ILE A 34 4.61 -5.22 -15.29
C ILE A 34 6.00 -4.72 -14.85
N ALA A 35 6.07 -3.55 -14.24
CA ALA A 35 7.33 -2.97 -13.77
C ALA A 35 7.95 -3.82 -12.65
N GLY A 36 7.14 -4.26 -11.69
CA GLY A 36 7.57 -5.15 -10.61
C GLY A 36 8.09 -6.48 -11.15
N TRP A 37 7.36 -7.12 -12.06
CA TRP A 37 7.82 -8.35 -12.71
C TRP A 37 9.14 -8.15 -13.47
N ARG A 38 9.30 -7.04 -14.20
CA ARG A 38 10.57 -6.75 -14.91
C ARG A 38 11.76 -6.62 -13.96
N VAL A 39 11.60 -5.91 -12.83
CA VAL A 39 12.65 -5.77 -11.83
C VAL A 39 12.93 -7.11 -11.15
N ALA A 40 11.88 -7.86 -10.79
CA ALA A 40 11.99 -9.19 -10.21
C ALA A 40 12.73 -10.17 -11.14
N ALA A 41 12.37 -10.20 -12.43
CA ALA A 41 13.04 -11.02 -13.43
C ALA A 41 14.49 -10.57 -13.68
N MET A 42 14.78 -9.28 -13.55
CA MET A 42 16.15 -8.76 -13.66
C MET A 42 17.04 -9.25 -12.52
N VAL A 43 16.54 -9.30 -11.28
CA VAL A 43 17.34 -9.76 -10.13
C VAL A 43 17.53 -11.28 -10.13
N THR A 44 16.57 -12.06 -10.62
CA THR A 44 16.71 -13.52 -10.72
C THR A 44 17.71 -13.94 -11.79
N ARG A 45 17.89 -13.15 -12.86
CA ARG A 45 18.86 -13.41 -13.93
C ARG A 45 20.31 -13.03 -13.57
N ARG A 46 20.58 -12.58 -12.34
CA ARG A 46 21.89 -12.07 -11.93
C ARG A 46 22.44 -12.81 -10.72
N ASP A 47 23.12 -13.93 -10.98
CA ASP A 47 23.70 -14.82 -9.97
C ASP A 47 24.64 -14.10 -8.96
N ALA A 48 25.37 -13.07 -9.41
CA ALA A 48 26.24 -12.29 -8.52
C ALA A 48 25.50 -11.62 -7.34
N LEU A 49 24.19 -11.36 -7.48
CA LEU A 49 23.33 -10.83 -6.42
C LEU A 49 23.00 -11.88 -5.34
N TRP A 50 23.03 -13.16 -5.72
CA TRP A 50 22.66 -14.30 -4.87
C TRP A 50 23.88 -15.02 -4.27
N GLY A 51 25.09 -14.73 -4.75
CA GLY A 51 26.30 -15.43 -4.32
C GLY A 51 26.46 -16.81 -4.98
N GLY A 52 25.72 -17.04 -6.06
CA GLY A 52 25.61 -18.31 -6.79
C GLY A 52 24.38 -18.24 -7.71
N PRO A 53 23.98 -19.35 -8.34
CA PRO A 53 22.75 -19.40 -9.13
C PRO A 53 21.55 -18.92 -8.32
N SER A 54 20.70 -18.09 -8.92
CA SER A 54 19.46 -17.68 -8.24
C SER A 54 18.58 -18.91 -7.94
N PRO A 55 18.04 -19.05 -6.72
CA PRO A 55 17.12 -20.14 -6.39
C PRO A 55 15.73 -19.96 -7.04
N ILE A 56 15.49 -18.83 -7.70
CA ILE A 56 14.21 -18.47 -8.30
C ILE A 56 14.44 -18.10 -9.76
N THR A 57 13.63 -18.64 -10.66
CA THR A 57 13.71 -18.36 -12.10
C THR A 57 12.68 -17.31 -12.51
N PRO A 58 12.85 -16.64 -13.66
CA PRO A 58 11.81 -15.78 -14.22
C PRO A 58 10.47 -16.49 -14.42
N LYS A 59 10.48 -17.78 -14.79
CA LYS A 59 9.28 -18.59 -14.94
C LYS A 59 8.52 -18.73 -13.61
N HIS A 60 9.23 -18.95 -12.51
CA HIS A 60 8.58 -18.98 -11.19
C HIS A 60 7.86 -17.66 -10.88
N LEU A 61 8.42 -16.52 -11.30
CA LEU A 61 7.79 -15.21 -11.09
C LEU A 61 6.54 -15.04 -11.96
N GLU A 62 6.59 -15.49 -13.23
CA GLU A 62 5.43 -15.49 -14.13
C GLU A 62 4.29 -16.34 -13.57
N ASP A 63 4.59 -17.57 -13.14
CA ASP A 63 3.62 -18.48 -12.53
C ASP A 63 3.06 -17.91 -11.21
N PHE A 64 3.89 -17.18 -10.45
CA PHE A 64 3.48 -16.56 -9.19
C PHE A 64 2.53 -15.37 -9.36
N VAL A 65 2.53 -14.65 -10.51
CA VAL A 65 1.64 -13.49 -10.71
C VAL A 65 0.18 -13.87 -10.47
N THR A 66 -0.27 -15.01 -10.97
CA THR A 66 -1.64 -15.50 -10.75
C THR A 66 -1.92 -15.77 -9.27
N TRP A 67 -0.97 -16.37 -8.55
CA TRP A 67 -1.08 -16.62 -7.11
C TRP A 67 -1.16 -15.31 -6.31
N ALA A 68 -0.35 -14.32 -6.68
CA ALA A 68 -0.36 -13.00 -6.06
C ALA A 68 -1.72 -12.29 -6.26
N ILE A 69 -2.26 -12.29 -7.48
CA ILE A 69 -3.56 -11.69 -7.80
C ILE A 69 -4.67 -12.39 -7.02
N LEU A 70 -4.73 -13.71 -7.05
CA LEU A 70 -5.74 -14.47 -6.31
C LEU A 70 -5.59 -14.28 -4.80
N GLY A 71 -4.38 -14.28 -4.28
CA GLY A 71 -4.10 -14.03 -2.86
C GLY A 71 -4.62 -12.68 -2.40
N ILE A 72 -4.33 -11.60 -3.15
CA ILE A 72 -4.82 -10.25 -2.82
C ILE A 72 -6.35 -10.18 -2.91
N ILE A 73 -6.96 -10.71 -3.98
CA ILE A 73 -8.41 -10.61 -4.19
C ILE A 73 -9.17 -11.45 -3.15
N LEU A 74 -8.82 -12.73 -3.00
CA LEU A 74 -9.48 -13.62 -2.04
C LEU A 74 -9.23 -13.18 -0.61
N GLY A 75 -7.98 -12.88 -0.27
CA GLY A 75 -7.62 -12.38 1.04
C GLY A 75 -8.35 -11.06 1.35
N GLY A 76 -8.35 -10.12 0.41
CA GLY A 76 -9.01 -8.82 0.60
C GLY A 76 -10.51 -8.96 0.78
N ARG A 77 -11.15 -9.83 0.01
CA ARG A 77 -12.58 -10.07 0.13
C ARG A 77 -12.93 -10.76 1.44
N LEU A 78 -12.24 -11.84 1.78
CA LEU A 78 -12.47 -12.58 3.03
C LEU A 78 -12.17 -11.71 4.26
N GLY A 79 -11.11 -10.91 4.22
CA GLY A 79 -10.82 -9.96 5.29
C GLY A 79 -11.92 -8.91 5.45
N TYR A 80 -12.54 -8.45 4.36
CA TYR A 80 -13.67 -7.53 4.46
C TYR A 80 -14.88 -8.20 5.12
N VAL A 81 -15.23 -9.40 4.63
CA VAL A 81 -16.33 -10.22 5.15
C VAL A 81 -16.16 -10.47 6.65
N LEU A 82 -14.98 -10.93 7.07
CA LEU A 82 -14.74 -11.34 8.45
C LEU A 82 -14.59 -10.18 9.42
N PHE A 83 -13.93 -9.09 9.01
CA PHE A 83 -13.57 -8.01 9.94
C PHE A 83 -14.59 -6.85 9.98
N TYR A 84 -15.39 -6.66 8.93
CA TYR A 84 -16.25 -5.48 8.82
C TYR A 84 -17.75 -5.82 8.84
N GLN A 85 -18.18 -6.90 8.18
CA GLN A 85 -19.62 -7.21 8.05
C GLN A 85 -19.97 -8.72 8.20
N PRO A 86 -19.46 -9.43 9.22
CA PRO A 86 -19.64 -10.89 9.32
C PRO A 86 -21.11 -11.31 9.41
N GLY A 87 -21.94 -10.58 10.15
CA GLY A 87 -23.37 -10.89 10.29
C GLY A 87 -24.15 -10.81 8.97
N TYR A 88 -23.86 -9.80 8.14
CA TYR A 88 -24.51 -9.63 6.83
C TYR A 88 -24.22 -10.81 5.89
N PHE A 89 -22.96 -11.22 5.80
CA PHE A 89 -22.54 -12.29 4.89
C PHE A 89 -22.93 -13.69 5.39
N LEU A 90 -23.11 -13.87 6.70
CA LEU A 90 -23.73 -15.09 7.23
C LEU A 90 -25.18 -15.24 6.75
N SER A 91 -25.92 -14.14 6.64
CA SER A 91 -27.27 -14.14 6.08
C SER A 91 -27.31 -14.15 4.55
N ASN A 92 -26.23 -13.69 3.89
CA ASN A 92 -26.15 -13.55 2.42
C ASN A 92 -24.83 -14.14 1.87
N PRO A 93 -24.59 -15.46 1.95
CA PRO A 93 -23.29 -16.05 1.61
C PRO A 93 -22.91 -15.91 0.13
N ALA A 94 -23.89 -15.83 -0.78
CA ALA A 94 -23.63 -15.62 -2.21
C ALA A 94 -22.93 -14.28 -2.48
N ASP A 95 -23.18 -13.27 -1.63
CA ASP A 95 -22.58 -11.96 -1.80
C ASP A 95 -21.07 -11.95 -1.54
N ILE A 96 -20.52 -12.97 -0.86
CA ILE A 96 -19.07 -13.10 -0.65
C ILE A 96 -18.33 -13.09 -1.99
N LEU A 97 -18.90 -13.67 -3.05
CA LEU A 97 -18.27 -13.75 -4.38
C LEU A 97 -18.36 -12.45 -5.19
N ARG A 98 -19.21 -11.50 -4.78
CA ARG A 98 -19.49 -10.26 -5.50
C ARG A 98 -18.41 -9.20 -5.25
N VAL A 99 -17.19 -9.49 -5.69
CA VAL A 99 -16.02 -8.61 -5.53
C VAL A 99 -16.13 -7.29 -6.30
N TRP A 100 -17.01 -7.25 -7.32
CA TRP A 100 -17.28 -6.06 -8.14
C TRP A 100 -18.15 -5.01 -7.43
N ASP A 101 -18.86 -5.37 -6.36
CA ASP A 101 -19.63 -4.42 -5.55
C ASP A 101 -18.74 -3.62 -4.58
N GLY A 102 -17.42 -3.83 -4.64
CA GLY A 102 -16.46 -3.28 -3.69
C GLY A 102 -16.40 -4.10 -2.40
N GLY A 103 -15.96 -3.48 -1.30
CA GLY A 103 -15.78 -4.16 -0.01
C GLY A 103 -14.56 -5.08 0.00
N MET A 104 -13.38 -4.47 0.06
CA MET A 104 -12.09 -5.14 0.08
C MET A 104 -11.29 -4.65 1.30
N SER A 105 -10.69 -5.58 2.04
CA SER A 105 -9.83 -5.29 3.19
C SER A 105 -8.37 -5.27 2.76
N PHE A 106 -7.67 -4.17 3.04
CA PHE A 106 -6.23 -4.08 2.83
C PHE A 106 -5.49 -5.18 3.61
N HIS A 107 -5.80 -5.35 4.90
CA HIS A 107 -5.19 -6.38 5.76
C HIS A 107 -5.45 -7.79 5.24
N GLY A 108 -6.67 -8.04 4.79
CA GLY A 108 -7.03 -9.29 4.15
C GLY A 108 -6.16 -9.56 2.93
N GLY A 109 -6.00 -8.57 2.04
CA GLY A 109 -5.17 -8.70 0.85
C GLY A 109 -3.69 -8.90 1.17
N PHE A 110 -3.18 -8.22 2.20
CA PHE A 110 -1.81 -8.38 2.69
C PHE A 110 -1.56 -9.79 3.27
N ILE A 111 -2.46 -10.31 4.10
CA ILE A 111 -2.40 -11.69 4.61
C ILE A 111 -2.50 -12.68 3.44
N GLY A 112 -3.41 -12.46 2.51
CA GLY A 112 -3.59 -13.28 1.32
C GLY A 112 -2.34 -13.33 0.44
N MET A 113 -1.62 -12.21 0.28
CA MET A 113 -0.31 -12.19 -0.37
C MET A 113 0.72 -13.04 0.39
N GLY A 114 0.79 -12.92 1.72
CA GLY A 114 1.68 -13.73 2.54
C GLY A 114 1.41 -15.24 2.38
N VAL A 115 0.13 -15.63 2.40
CA VAL A 115 -0.30 -17.02 2.14
C VAL A 115 0.08 -17.46 0.73
N ALA A 116 -0.13 -16.60 -0.28
CA ALA A 116 0.23 -16.90 -1.67
C ALA A 116 1.74 -17.14 -1.82
N ILE A 117 2.59 -16.31 -1.20
CA ILE A 117 4.05 -16.48 -1.20
C ILE A 117 4.43 -17.84 -0.61
N VAL A 118 3.91 -18.16 0.58
CA VAL A 118 4.23 -19.42 1.28
C VAL A 118 3.76 -20.62 0.48
N ALA A 119 2.48 -20.63 0.08
CA ALA A 119 1.87 -21.76 -0.61
C ALA A 119 2.50 -22.02 -1.98
N PHE A 120 2.77 -20.95 -2.76
CA PHE A 120 3.44 -21.09 -4.05
C PHE A 120 4.88 -21.58 -3.89
N ALA A 121 5.64 -20.99 -2.96
CA ALA A 121 7.04 -21.38 -2.76
C ALA A 121 7.17 -22.86 -2.35
N MET A 122 6.30 -23.32 -1.44
CA MET A 122 6.23 -24.73 -1.04
C MET A 122 5.85 -25.63 -2.21
N ARG A 123 4.83 -25.25 -3.00
CA ARG A 123 4.37 -26.03 -4.16
C ARG A 123 5.44 -26.14 -5.25
N SER A 124 6.19 -25.07 -5.46
CA SER A 124 7.20 -24.97 -6.52
C SER A 124 8.59 -25.41 -6.06
N GLY A 125 8.75 -25.83 -4.80
CA GLY A 125 10.03 -26.30 -4.25
C GLY A 125 11.12 -25.22 -4.17
N ILE A 126 10.73 -23.95 -4.02
CA ILE A 126 11.67 -22.81 -3.93
C ILE A 126 11.71 -22.21 -2.52
N PRO A 127 12.82 -21.54 -2.12
CA PRO A 127 12.93 -20.96 -0.79
C PRO A 127 11.92 -19.82 -0.58
N ILE A 128 11.06 -19.96 0.44
CA ILE A 128 10.00 -18.99 0.78
C ILE A 128 10.57 -17.58 0.96
N LEU A 129 11.65 -17.45 1.72
CA LEU A 129 12.21 -16.13 2.06
C LEU A 129 12.92 -15.47 0.90
N SER A 130 13.49 -16.24 -0.03
CA SER A 130 14.03 -15.68 -1.27
C SER A 130 12.91 -15.14 -2.16
N LEU A 131 11.75 -15.80 -2.20
CA LEU A 131 10.59 -15.29 -2.93
C LEU A 131 10.07 -14.03 -2.23
N ALA A 132 9.89 -14.07 -0.92
CA ALA A 132 9.48 -12.92 -0.12
C ALA A 132 10.40 -11.72 -0.32
N ASP A 133 11.73 -11.91 -0.37
CA ASP A 133 12.69 -10.84 -0.61
C ASP A 133 12.52 -10.18 -1.98
N ILE A 134 12.27 -10.98 -3.03
CA ILE A 134 11.99 -10.44 -4.37
C ILE A 134 10.68 -9.65 -4.35
N ILE A 135 9.63 -10.18 -3.71
CA ILE A 135 8.33 -9.49 -3.64
C ILE A 135 8.43 -8.20 -2.81
N GLY A 136 9.13 -8.24 -1.67
CA GLY A 136 9.40 -7.07 -0.83
C GLY A 136 10.21 -6.00 -1.55
N LEU A 137 11.17 -6.40 -2.41
CA LEU A 137 11.93 -5.46 -3.25
C LEU A 137 11.02 -4.67 -4.21
N VAL A 138 10.04 -5.32 -4.83
CA VAL A 138 9.23 -4.72 -5.90
C VAL A 138 7.90 -4.14 -5.42
N ALA A 139 7.44 -4.49 -4.21
CA ALA A 139 6.22 -3.95 -3.60
C ALA A 139 6.16 -2.41 -3.58
N PRO A 140 7.25 -1.66 -3.30
CA PRO A 140 7.26 -0.20 -3.37
C PRO A 140 6.84 0.39 -4.72
N ILE A 141 7.02 -0.32 -5.84
CA ILE A 141 6.58 0.14 -7.16
C ILE A 141 5.05 0.23 -7.20
N GLY A 142 4.37 -0.80 -6.68
CA GLY A 142 2.91 -0.81 -6.56
C GLY A 142 2.41 0.25 -5.59
N LEU A 143 3.11 0.45 -4.47
CA LEU A 143 2.80 1.52 -3.51
C LEU A 143 2.91 2.89 -4.18
N LEU A 144 4.02 3.20 -4.83
CA LEU A 144 4.24 4.45 -5.57
C LEU A 144 3.07 4.76 -6.51
N LEU A 145 2.76 3.84 -7.44
CA LEU A 145 1.75 4.06 -8.46
C LEU A 145 0.34 4.13 -7.87
N GLY A 146 0.05 3.30 -6.87
CA GLY A 146 -1.22 3.34 -6.14
C GLY A 146 -1.46 4.68 -5.46
N ARG A 147 -0.44 5.24 -4.79
CA ARG A 147 -0.53 6.55 -4.12
C ARG A 147 -0.67 7.70 -5.11
N VAL A 148 0.00 7.64 -6.25
CA VAL A 148 -0.23 8.60 -7.34
C VAL A 148 -1.66 8.50 -7.86
N ALA A 149 -2.19 7.29 -8.01
CA ALA A 149 -3.58 7.10 -8.42
C ALA A 149 -4.59 7.60 -7.36
N ASN A 150 -4.29 7.47 -6.05
CA ASN A 150 -5.11 8.09 -5.00
C ASN A 150 -5.11 9.62 -5.12
N PHE A 151 -3.96 10.23 -5.44
CA PHE A 151 -3.89 11.67 -5.69
C PHE A 151 -4.76 12.06 -6.89
N VAL A 152 -4.65 11.35 -8.02
CA VAL A 152 -5.47 11.58 -9.22
C VAL A 152 -6.98 11.44 -8.94
N ASN A 153 -7.37 10.44 -8.14
CA ASN A 153 -8.76 10.24 -7.71
C ASN A 153 -9.23 11.26 -6.66
N ALA A 154 -8.36 12.17 -6.23
CA ALA A 154 -8.59 13.09 -5.13
C ALA A 154 -9.10 12.38 -3.87
N GLU A 155 -8.48 11.26 -3.45
CA GLU A 155 -8.86 10.50 -2.27
C GLU A 155 -7.69 10.32 -1.30
N LEU A 156 -7.98 10.05 -0.01
CA LEU A 156 -6.96 9.86 1.04
C LEU A 156 -6.03 11.07 1.25
N TRP A 157 -6.57 12.27 1.09
CA TRP A 157 -5.88 13.52 1.37
C TRP A 157 -5.51 13.67 2.85
N GLY A 158 -4.64 14.63 3.13
CA GLY A 158 -4.13 14.88 4.47
C GLY A 158 -4.99 15.78 5.33
N ARG A 159 -4.47 16.11 6.50
CA ARG A 159 -5.03 17.09 7.43
C ARG A 159 -5.00 18.49 6.81
N PRO A 160 -5.83 19.42 7.30
CA PRO A 160 -5.71 20.84 6.95
C PRO A 160 -4.29 21.36 7.12
N THR A 161 -3.86 22.25 6.23
CA THR A 161 -2.50 22.80 6.23
C THR A 161 -2.47 24.21 5.68
N ASP A 162 -1.55 25.03 6.19
CA ASP A 162 -1.19 26.37 5.73
C ASP A 162 0.12 26.36 4.90
N MET A 163 0.74 25.20 4.71
CA MET A 163 1.98 25.09 3.94
C MET A 163 1.77 25.53 2.49
N PRO A 164 2.79 26.13 1.83
CA PRO A 164 2.63 26.73 0.50
C PRO A 164 2.28 25.72 -0.62
N TRP A 165 2.49 24.42 -0.37
CA TRP A 165 2.11 23.32 -1.26
C TRP A 165 0.78 22.64 -0.88
N GLY A 166 0.00 23.21 0.04
CA GLY A 166 -1.33 22.73 0.39
C GLY A 166 -2.27 22.73 -0.81
N VAL A 167 -3.07 21.68 -0.95
CA VAL A 167 -3.95 21.46 -2.11
C VAL A 167 -5.41 21.57 -1.69
N ALA A 168 -6.20 22.33 -2.46
CA ALA A 168 -7.65 22.41 -2.31
C ALA A 168 -8.29 21.23 -3.06
N PHE A 169 -8.39 20.06 -2.41
CA PHE A 169 -8.99 18.86 -2.99
C PHE A 169 -10.51 19.02 -3.19
N PRO A 170 -11.10 18.51 -4.29
CA PRO A 170 -12.53 18.62 -4.54
C PRO A 170 -13.36 17.81 -3.51
N GLY A 171 -14.64 18.18 -3.40
CA GLY A 171 -15.62 17.45 -2.59
C GLY A 171 -15.82 18.00 -1.19
N ALA A 172 -17.07 17.92 -0.71
CA ALA A 172 -17.50 18.53 0.55
C ALA A 172 -16.62 18.12 1.74
N ARG A 173 -16.26 16.83 1.82
CA ARG A 173 -15.44 16.28 2.92
C ARG A 173 -14.02 16.84 2.95
N ALA A 174 -13.43 17.10 1.79
CA ALA A 174 -12.11 17.72 1.71
C ALA A 174 -12.19 19.21 2.08
N GLN A 175 -13.31 19.86 1.77
CA GLN A 175 -13.53 21.28 2.06
C GLN A 175 -14.00 21.56 3.50
N THR A 176 -14.34 20.53 4.29
CA THR A 176 -14.63 20.70 5.72
C THR A 176 -13.34 20.73 6.54
N CYS A 177 -13.02 21.89 7.12
CA CYS A 177 -11.97 22.07 8.12
C CYS A 177 -12.56 21.98 9.55
N PRO A 178 -11.80 21.56 10.57
CA PRO A 178 -12.23 21.67 11.97
C PRO A 178 -12.47 23.12 12.40
N ASP A 179 -13.39 23.36 13.33
CA ASP A 179 -13.80 24.72 13.73
C ASP A 179 -12.67 25.60 14.29
N PHE A 180 -11.64 24.99 14.88
CA PHE A 180 -10.46 25.71 15.38
C PHE A 180 -9.44 26.03 14.29
N TRP A 181 -9.60 25.51 13.07
CA TRP A 181 -8.68 25.78 11.97
C TRP A 181 -8.94 27.20 11.43
N PRO A 182 -7.91 28.07 11.34
CA PRO A 182 -8.09 29.46 10.95
C PRO A 182 -8.34 29.56 9.43
N LEU A 183 -9.60 29.41 9.02
CA LEU A 183 -10.06 29.54 7.63
C LEU A 183 -10.83 30.85 7.46
N ALA A 184 -10.40 31.73 6.57
CA ALA A 184 -11.17 32.95 6.30
C ALA A 184 -12.45 32.61 5.50
N PRO A 185 -13.54 33.40 5.64
CA PRO A 185 -14.76 33.16 4.89
C PRO A 185 -14.53 33.14 3.38
N GLY A 186 -14.95 32.07 2.71
CA GLY A 186 -14.81 31.89 1.27
C GLY A 186 -13.46 31.30 0.81
N GLU A 187 -12.52 31.05 1.72
CA GLU A 187 -11.28 30.36 1.39
C GLU A 187 -11.45 28.83 1.38
N PRO A 188 -10.77 28.10 0.48
CA PRO A 188 -10.82 26.64 0.47
C PRO A 188 -10.01 26.06 1.64
N CYS A 189 -10.49 24.95 2.21
CA CYS A 189 -9.74 24.18 3.19
C CYS A 189 -8.57 23.46 2.49
N LEU A 190 -7.38 24.05 2.54
CA LEU A 190 -6.16 23.47 1.98
C LEU A 190 -5.71 22.28 2.82
N ARG A 191 -5.27 21.20 2.15
CA ARG A 191 -4.85 19.97 2.81
C ARG A 191 -3.50 19.51 2.32
N HIS A 192 -2.77 18.80 3.18
CA HIS A 192 -1.56 18.13 2.74
C HIS A 192 -1.89 17.10 1.64
N PRO A 193 -1.16 17.09 0.51
CA PRO A 193 -1.26 16.00 -0.46
C PRO A 193 -0.50 14.76 0.07
N SER A 194 -0.96 14.19 1.18
CA SER A 194 -0.30 13.08 1.89
C SER A 194 -0.04 11.87 0.99
N GLN A 195 -0.89 11.65 -0.02
CA GLN A 195 -0.69 10.62 -1.03
C GLN A 195 0.67 10.78 -1.74
N LEU A 196 1.08 12.01 -2.06
CA LEU A 196 2.39 12.28 -2.67
C LEU A 196 3.54 12.09 -1.68
N TYR A 197 3.30 12.30 -0.39
CA TYR A 197 4.29 11.97 0.65
C TYR A 197 4.47 10.45 0.78
N GLU A 198 3.36 9.69 0.78
CA GLU A 198 3.38 8.22 0.76
C GLU A 198 4.06 7.72 -0.53
N ALA A 199 3.74 8.28 -1.69
CA ALA A 199 4.40 7.97 -2.96
C ALA A 199 5.92 8.21 -2.89
N GLY A 200 6.34 9.35 -2.32
CA GLY A 200 7.74 9.69 -2.14
C GLY A 200 8.47 8.75 -1.18
N LEU A 201 7.91 8.50 0.00
CA LEU A 201 8.58 7.75 1.06
C LEU A 201 8.40 6.23 0.95
N GLU A 202 7.17 5.74 0.83
CA GLU A 202 6.84 4.31 0.71
C GLU A 202 7.17 3.76 -0.68
N GLY A 203 7.17 4.62 -1.69
CA GLY A 203 7.50 4.31 -3.07
C GLY A 203 8.96 4.58 -3.39
N ILE A 204 9.30 5.84 -3.70
CA ILE A 204 10.60 6.20 -4.27
C ILE A 204 11.77 5.93 -3.31
N VAL A 205 11.70 6.47 -2.09
CA VAL A 205 12.79 6.37 -1.11
C VAL A 205 12.98 4.93 -0.65
N LEU A 206 11.89 4.24 -0.29
CA LEU A 206 11.95 2.84 0.11
C LEU A 206 12.47 1.95 -1.02
N PHE A 207 11.95 2.11 -2.25
CA PHE A 207 12.45 1.35 -3.40
C PHE A 207 13.93 1.59 -3.63
N GLY A 208 14.38 2.85 -3.64
CA GLY A 208 15.78 3.22 -3.79
C GLY A 208 16.68 2.61 -2.71
N ALA A 209 16.24 2.60 -1.46
CA ALA A 209 16.97 1.97 -0.35
C ALA A 209 17.08 0.45 -0.53
N LEU A 210 16.03 -0.23 -0.98
CA LEU A 210 16.05 -1.67 -1.23
C LEU A 210 16.88 -2.01 -2.48
N LEU A 211 16.83 -1.20 -3.53
CA LEU A 211 17.75 -1.32 -4.68
C LEU A 211 19.20 -1.17 -4.22
N LEU A 212 19.51 -0.18 -3.38
CA LEU A 212 20.85 -0.01 -2.84
C LEU A 212 21.28 -1.24 -2.00
N ALA A 213 20.37 -1.77 -1.18
CA ALA A 213 20.60 -2.99 -0.41
C ALA A 213 20.93 -4.20 -1.29
N VAL A 214 20.15 -4.41 -2.35
CA VAL A 214 20.31 -5.56 -3.24
C VAL A 214 21.54 -5.41 -4.14
N TRP A 215 21.75 -4.26 -4.77
CA TRP A 215 22.84 -4.08 -5.73
C TRP A 215 24.17 -3.69 -5.07
N GLY A 216 24.13 -2.79 -4.08
CA GLY A 216 25.32 -2.31 -3.38
C GLY A 216 25.80 -3.29 -2.31
N PHE A 217 24.89 -3.82 -1.51
CA PHE A 217 25.23 -4.68 -0.36
C PHE A 217 24.93 -6.17 -0.55
N LYS A 218 24.45 -6.56 -1.75
CA LYS A 218 24.12 -7.96 -2.10
C LYS A 218 23.17 -8.60 -1.09
N ALA A 219 22.17 -7.85 -0.63
CA ALA A 219 21.25 -8.27 0.42
C ALA A 219 20.53 -9.62 0.13
N LEU A 220 20.33 -9.97 -1.15
CA LEU A 220 19.72 -11.25 -1.56
C LEU A 220 20.54 -12.49 -1.20
N ARG A 221 21.82 -12.34 -0.83
CA ARG A 221 22.64 -13.44 -0.26
C ARG A 221 22.16 -13.90 1.11
N ARG A 222 21.31 -13.10 1.78
CA ARG A 222 20.79 -13.37 3.13
C ARG A 222 19.27 -13.42 3.07
N PRO A 223 18.67 -14.60 2.82
CA PRO A 223 17.22 -14.73 2.71
C PRO A 223 16.48 -14.11 3.90
N GLY A 224 15.45 -13.32 3.61
CA GLY A 224 14.63 -12.58 4.59
C GLY A 224 15.14 -11.18 4.90
N LEU A 225 16.36 -10.80 4.51
CA LEU A 225 16.91 -9.48 4.82
C LEU A 225 16.14 -8.36 4.10
N VAL A 226 15.85 -8.53 2.81
CA VAL A 226 15.15 -7.51 2.01
C VAL A 226 13.70 -7.37 2.49
N THR A 227 13.04 -8.49 2.80
CA THR A 227 11.71 -8.52 3.42
C THR A 227 11.69 -7.76 4.74
N GLY A 228 12.69 -7.99 5.59
CA GLY A 228 12.81 -7.29 6.87
C GLY A 228 13.02 -5.79 6.71
N MET A 229 13.90 -5.39 5.78
CA MET A 229 14.13 -3.99 5.43
C MET A 229 12.88 -3.32 4.85
N PHE A 230 12.12 -4.01 3.99
CA PHE A 230 10.85 -3.53 3.47
C PHE A 230 9.87 -3.24 4.60
N PHE A 231 9.68 -4.17 5.53
CA PHE A 231 8.73 -3.98 6.63
C PHE A 231 9.10 -2.85 7.58
N ILE A 232 10.39 -2.74 7.94
CA ILE A 232 10.87 -1.63 8.76
C ILE A 232 10.69 -0.31 8.00
N GLY A 233 11.17 -0.23 6.76
CA GLY A 233 11.14 0.99 5.96
C GLY A 233 9.72 1.47 5.68
N TYR A 234 8.81 0.56 5.29
CA TYR A 234 7.40 0.87 5.12
C TYR A 234 6.77 1.34 6.42
N GLY A 235 6.96 0.61 7.53
CA GLY A 235 6.35 0.98 8.81
C GLY A 235 6.83 2.33 9.34
N LEU A 236 8.12 2.66 9.16
CA LEU A 236 8.65 3.97 9.52
C LEU A 236 8.09 5.08 8.62
N ALA A 237 8.09 4.89 7.30
CA ALA A 237 7.53 5.83 6.34
C ALA A 237 6.03 6.09 6.62
N ARG A 238 5.25 5.01 6.78
CA ARG A 238 3.83 5.07 7.07
C ARG A 238 3.55 5.80 8.38
N THR A 239 4.29 5.46 9.45
CA THR A 239 4.17 6.13 10.75
C THR A 239 4.42 7.64 10.65
N PHE A 240 5.43 8.03 9.88
CA PHE A 240 5.79 9.43 9.66
C PHE A 240 4.72 10.18 8.85
N VAL A 241 4.25 9.62 7.74
CA VAL A 241 3.25 10.30 6.89
C VAL A 241 1.92 10.47 7.62
N GLU A 242 1.62 9.61 8.60
CA GLU A 242 0.36 9.65 9.34
C GLU A 242 0.19 10.82 10.31
N PHE A 243 1.27 11.55 10.57
CA PHE A 243 1.19 12.86 11.19
C PHE A 243 0.53 13.90 10.28
N PHE A 244 0.62 13.71 8.97
CA PHE A 244 0.06 14.62 7.95
C PHE A 244 -1.24 14.10 7.34
N ARG A 245 -1.54 12.80 7.48
CA ARG A 245 -2.73 12.18 6.88
C ARG A 245 -3.99 12.43 7.71
N GLN A 246 -5.12 12.61 7.03
CA GLN A 246 -6.44 12.59 7.66
C GLN A 246 -6.82 11.15 8.01
N GLY A 247 -7.23 10.89 9.25
CA GLY A 247 -7.71 9.57 9.67
C GLY A 247 -8.96 9.14 8.91
N ASP A 248 -9.19 7.83 8.88
CA ASP A 248 -10.29 7.25 8.10
C ASP A 248 -11.65 7.72 8.63
N ALA A 249 -12.63 7.84 7.72
CA ALA A 249 -13.95 8.41 7.96
C ALA A 249 -14.64 7.93 9.25
N GLN A 250 -14.52 6.64 9.54
CA GLN A 250 -15.16 5.97 10.68
C GLN A 250 -14.63 6.42 12.05
N TYR A 251 -13.44 7.01 12.10
CA TYR A 251 -12.84 7.50 13.34
C TYR A 251 -13.00 9.01 13.51
N VAL A 252 -13.37 9.73 12.45
CA VAL A 252 -13.52 11.19 12.48
C VAL A 252 -14.86 11.57 13.12
N SER A 253 -14.80 12.42 14.15
CA SER A 253 -15.97 12.97 14.82
C SER A 253 -15.67 14.39 15.34
N VAL A 254 -16.68 15.10 15.85
CA VAL A 254 -16.51 16.45 16.42
C VAL A 254 -15.42 16.49 17.49
N GLY A 255 -15.39 15.47 18.37
CA GLY A 255 -14.35 15.34 19.40
C GLY A 255 -13.05 14.70 18.91
N ASN A 256 -13.00 14.15 17.69
CA ASN A 256 -11.83 13.49 17.11
C ASN A 256 -11.65 13.91 15.63
N PRO A 257 -11.35 15.19 15.38
CA PRO A 257 -11.37 15.76 14.02
C PRO A 257 -10.29 15.17 13.11
N PHE A 258 -9.26 14.52 13.67
CA PHE A 258 -8.17 13.91 12.93
C PHE A 258 -8.29 12.39 12.76
N GLY A 259 -9.30 11.75 13.35
CA GLY A 259 -9.55 10.31 13.21
C GLY A 259 -8.49 9.43 13.86
N GLN A 260 -7.99 9.83 15.04
CA GLN A 260 -7.08 9.01 15.85
C GLN A 260 -7.84 7.81 16.46
N VAL A 261 -7.23 6.62 16.48
CA VAL A 261 -7.82 5.42 17.08
C VAL A 261 -7.55 5.35 18.58
N ILE A 262 -6.32 5.68 18.99
CA ILE A 262 -5.93 5.81 20.40
C ILE A 262 -5.60 7.27 20.65
N ARG A 263 -6.18 7.85 21.70
CA ARG A 263 -6.00 9.27 22.05
C ARG A 263 -5.33 9.39 23.42
N PHE A 264 -4.29 10.20 23.48
CA PHE A 264 -3.56 10.57 24.69
C PHE A 264 -3.79 12.04 25.08
N GLY A 265 -4.73 12.71 24.41
CA GLY A 265 -5.13 14.10 24.65
C GLY A 265 -6.01 14.65 23.53
N ASP A 266 -6.16 15.98 23.51
CA ASP A 266 -7.00 16.69 22.53
C ASP A 266 -6.23 17.23 21.32
N SER A 267 -4.91 17.04 21.28
CA SER A 267 -4.09 17.53 20.16
C SER A 267 -4.03 16.52 19.00
N ALA A 268 -3.85 17.06 17.79
CA ALA A 268 -3.67 16.28 16.56
C ALA A 268 -2.48 15.29 16.62
N TRP A 269 -1.55 15.52 17.55
CA TRP A 269 -0.28 14.82 17.69
C TRP A 269 -0.27 13.89 18.91
N ALA A 270 -1.21 14.08 19.85
CA ALA A 270 -1.35 13.28 21.05
C ALA A 270 -2.27 12.06 20.81
N GLY A 271 -1.95 11.26 19.81
CA GLY A 271 -2.71 10.04 19.53
C GLY A 271 -2.09 9.21 18.40
N LEU A 272 -2.58 7.97 18.28
CA LEU A 272 -2.20 7.04 17.23
C LEU A 272 -3.38 6.83 16.28
N SER A 273 -3.11 7.02 15.01
CA SER A 273 -3.96 6.58 13.90
C SER A 273 -3.93 5.07 13.71
N MET A 274 -4.85 4.55 12.90
CA MET A 274 -4.85 3.14 12.51
C MET A 274 -3.56 2.77 11.76
N GLY A 275 -3.10 3.63 10.85
CA GLY A 275 -1.85 3.42 10.10
C GLY A 275 -0.62 3.26 11.01
N GLN A 276 -0.52 4.06 12.08
CA GLN A 276 0.58 3.96 13.05
C GLN A 276 0.49 2.68 13.87
N ILE A 277 -0.69 2.32 14.37
CA ILE A 277 -0.91 1.09 15.15
C ILE A 277 -0.48 -0.14 14.35
N LEU A 278 -0.84 -0.19 13.07
CA LEU A 278 -0.53 -1.31 12.17
C LEU A 278 0.93 -1.32 11.71
N SER A 279 1.59 -0.17 11.72
CA SER A 279 3.01 -0.07 11.39
C SER A 279 3.90 -0.69 12.47
N LEU A 280 3.49 -0.64 13.74
CA LEU A 280 4.26 -1.22 14.86
C LEU A 280 4.53 -2.73 14.70
N PRO A 281 3.52 -3.61 14.48
CA PRO A 281 3.77 -5.04 14.28
C PRO A 281 4.56 -5.30 12.99
N MET A 282 4.40 -4.48 11.94
CA MET A 282 5.23 -4.59 10.74
C MET A 282 6.69 -4.31 11.05
N ILE A 283 7.01 -3.23 11.77
CA ILE A 283 8.38 -2.90 12.18
C ILE A 283 8.97 -4.03 13.03
N ALA A 284 8.22 -4.54 14.01
CA ALA A 284 8.65 -5.65 14.85
C ALA A 284 8.96 -6.92 14.05
N LEU A 285 8.07 -7.28 13.11
CA LEU A 285 8.27 -8.41 12.20
C LEU A 285 9.49 -8.20 11.31
N GLY A 286 9.68 -6.97 10.81
CA GLY A 286 10.83 -6.62 10.00
C GLY A 286 12.15 -6.74 10.78
N ILE A 287 12.19 -6.28 12.03
CA ILE A 287 13.35 -6.47 12.93
C ILE A 287 13.62 -7.96 13.12
N ALA A 288 12.58 -8.76 13.36
CA ALA A 288 12.74 -10.21 13.51
C ALA A 288 13.35 -10.86 12.27
N PHE A 289 12.89 -10.50 11.06
CA PHE A 289 13.47 -10.98 9.80
C PHE A 289 14.94 -10.57 9.62
N VAL A 290 15.27 -9.31 9.90
CA VAL A 290 16.67 -8.83 9.82
C VAL A 290 17.55 -9.61 10.80
N LEU A 291 17.14 -9.75 12.06
CA LEU A 291 17.92 -10.49 13.07
C LEU A 291 18.07 -11.97 12.71
N TRP A 292 17.02 -12.60 12.19
CA TRP A 292 17.06 -13.99 11.73
C TRP A 292 18.01 -14.15 10.53
N SER A 293 17.96 -13.25 9.55
CA SER A 293 18.82 -13.30 8.36
C SER A 293 20.31 -13.16 8.72
N ARG A 294 20.65 -12.42 9.78
CA ARG A 294 22.04 -12.25 10.25
C ARG A 294 22.60 -13.48 10.96
N ARG A 295 21.74 -14.31 11.55
CA ARG A 295 22.16 -15.52 12.26
C ARG A 295 22.44 -16.70 11.32
N ASN A 296 21.82 -16.67 10.13
CA ASN A 296 21.91 -17.73 9.12
C ASN A 296 22.75 -17.33 7.89
N ALA A 297 23.51 -16.24 7.99
CA ALA A 297 24.40 -15.72 6.95
C ALA A 297 25.85 -16.07 7.25
#